data_AF-A0A316VDI3-F1
#
_entry.id   AF-A0A316VDI3-F1
#
_cell.length_a   1.000
_cell.length_b   1.000
_cell.length_c   1.000
_cell.angle_alpha   90.00
_cell.angle_beta   90.00
_cell.angle_gamma   90.00
#
_symmetry.space_group_name_H-M   'P 1'
#
loop_
_entity.id
_entity.type
_entity.pdbx_description
1 polymer ?
#
loop_
_entity_poly.entity_id
_entity_poly.type
_entity_poly.pdbx_seq_one_letter_code
_entity_poly.pdbx_strand_id
1 'polypeptide(L)'
;MPADPSRRITDFSSPEDRCPQCKTDRYLNPKLRLLVSPCYHKMCESCLDRIFSLGPAPCPECGHVCRKYEFGVQTFQDLRVEKEVDIRRRVGKLFNKREDDFDSLKAYNDYLEEVEAILFN
;
A
#
# COMPACT_ATOMS: atom_id res chain seq x y z
N MET A 1 11.95 -18.18 5.04
CA MET A 1 11.09 -17.42 5.99
C MET A 1 9.83 -18.25 6.19
N PRO A 2 9.58 -18.80 7.39
CA PRO A 2 8.37 -19.58 7.67
C PRO A 2 7.15 -18.65 7.73
N ALA A 3 6.08 -19.02 7.02
CA ALA A 3 4.84 -18.27 6.91
C ALA A 3 4.01 -18.40 8.21
N ASP A 4 3.77 -17.27 8.89
CA ASP A 4 2.85 -17.22 10.02
C ASP A 4 1.39 -17.29 9.53
N PRO A 5 0.55 -18.20 10.06
CA PRO A 5 -0.82 -18.44 9.60
C PRO A 5 -1.83 -17.36 10.02
N SER A 6 -1.41 -16.34 10.77
CA SER A 6 -2.28 -15.20 11.07
C SER A 6 -2.22 -14.21 9.92
N ARG A 7 -3.30 -14.13 9.12
CA ARG A 7 -3.62 -12.99 8.22
C ARG A 7 -3.77 -11.64 8.97
N ARG A 8 -3.11 -11.46 10.10
CA ARG A 8 -2.94 -10.15 10.72
C ARG A 8 -1.92 -9.42 9.87
N ILE A 9 -2.40 -8.37 9.21
CA ILE A 9 -1.55 -7.38 8.57
C ILE A 9 -0.63 -6.84 9.67
N THR A 10 0.58 -7.36 9.77
CA THR A 10 1.59 -6.87 10.70
C THR A 10 2.00 -5.50 10.20
N ASP A 11 1.77 -4.46 10.98
CA ASP A 11 2.29 -3.13 10.67
C ASP A 11 3.82 -3.21 10.60
N PHE A 12 4.35 -3.14 9.37
CA PHE A 12 5.80 -3.15 9.19
C PHE A 12 6.35 -1.83 9.70
N SER A 13 7.30 -1.96 10.62
CA SER A 13 7.69 -0.89 11.50
C SER A 13 9.21 -0.94 11.69
N SER A 14 9.97 -0.14 10.94
CA SER A 14 11.42 -0.04 11.12
C SER A 14 11.77 0.94 12.25
N PRO A 15 12.80 0.66 13.07
CA PRO A 15 13.24 1.58 14.14
C PRO A 15 13.87 2.87 13.61
N GLU A 16 14.26 2.91 12.34
CA GLU A 16 14.81 4.05 11.61
C GLU A 16 13.76 4.87 10.86
N ASP A 17 12.49 4.44 10.85
CA ASP A 17 11.44 5.17 10.17
C ASP A 17 11.17 6.51 10.89
N ARG A 18 11.45 7.61 10.18
CA ARG A 18 11.22 8.99 10.60
C ARG A 18 10.07 9.62 9.84
N CYS A 19 9.27 10.43 10.53
CA CYS A 19 8.31 11.26 9.83
C CYS A 19 9.04 12.40 9.07
N PRO A 20 8.81 12.60 7.76
CA PRO A 20 9.46 13.66 7.00
C PRO A 20 9.06 15.08 7.44
N GLN A 21 7.87 15.23 8.07
CA GLN A 21 7.36 16.52 8.51
C GLN A 21 7.86 16.93 9.89
N CYS A 22 7.74 16.06 10.89
CA CYS A 22 8.15 16.40 12.28
C CYS A 22 9.51 15.83 12.68
N LYS A 23 10.17 15.07 11.80
CA LYS A 23 11.45 14.37 12.05
C LYS A 23 11.45 13.55 13.34
N THR A 24 10.27 13.17 13.82
CA THR A 24 10.11 12.38 15.03
C THR A 24 10.43 10.94 14.71
N ASP A 25 11.34 10.37 15.50
CA ASP A 25 11.73 8.97 15.49
C ASP A 25 10.92 8.15 16.51
N ARG A 26 10.90 6.84 16.34
CA ARG A 26 10.34 5.89 17.32
C ARG A 26 11.02 5.93 18.67
N TYR A 27 12.28 6.37 18.72
CA TYR A 27 12.99 6.58 19.98
C TYR A 27 12.30 7.63 20.87
N LEU A 28 11.78 8.70 20.26
CA LEU A 28 11.05 9.76 20.97
C LEU A 28 9.60 9.37 21.23
N ASN A 29 9.00 8.58 20.34
CA ASN A 29 7.61 8.14 20.47
C ASN A 29 7.50 6.65 20.10
N PRO A 30 7.54 5.73 21.06
CA PRO A 30 7.48 4.29 20.78
C PRO A 30 6.13 3.86 20.18
N LYS A 31 5.07 4.68 20.34
CA LYS A 31 3.76 4.50 19.71
C LYS A 31 3.63 5.21 18.36
N LEU A 32 4.73 5.72 17.78
CA LEU A 32 4.68 6.40 16.48
C LEU A 32 4.21 5.41 15.41
N ARG A 33 3.06 5.72 14.82
CA ARG A 33 2.52 5.02 13.65
C ARG A 33 2.69 5.91 12.44
N LEU A 34 3.33 5.35 11.42
CA LEU A 34 3.42 5.97 10.11
C LEU A 34 2.34 5.37 9.23
N LEU A 35 1.57 6.26 8.63
CA LEU A 35 0.53 5.92 7.68
C LEU A 35 1.00 6.34 6.28
N VAL A 36 0.58 5.58 5.29
CA VAL A 36 0.93 5.76 3.88
C VAL A 36 -0.28 6.31 3.13
N SER A 37 -0.05 7.38 2.38
CA SER A 37 -1.04 7.99 1.50
C SER A 37 -1.23 7.21 0.19
N PRO A 38 -2.32 7.45 -0.57
CA PRO A 38 -2.46 6.93 -1.93
C PRO A 38 -1.36 7.39 -2.91
N CYS A 39 -0.63 8.47 -2.57
CA CYS A 39 0.54 8.90 -3.32
C CYS A 39 1.86 8.26 -2.83
N TYR A 40 1.78 7.22 -2.00
CA TYR A 40 2.91 6.45 -1.47
C TYR A 40 3.89 7.26 -0.61
N HIS A 41 3.46 8.37 -0.01
CA HIS A 41 4.27 9.11 0.99
C HIS A 41 3.88 8.71 2.41
N LYS A 42 4.88 8.58 3.28
CA LYS A 42 4.74 8.21 4.69
C LYS A 42 4.61 9.44 5.58
N MET A 43 3.64 9.46 6.50
CA MET A 43 3.49 10.54 7.49
C MET A 43 3.03 9.98 8.84
N CYS A 44 3.39 10.63 9.93
CA CYS A 44 2.92 10.21 11.25
C CYS A 44 1.48 10.65 11.50
N GLU A 45 0.78 9.91 12.37
CA GLU A 45 -0.61 10.20 12.74
C GLU A 45 -0.79 11.66 13.22
N SER A 46 0.15 12.22 13.98
CA SER A 46 0.08 13.60 14.46
C SER A 46 0.21 14.65 13.35
N CYS A 47 1.09 14.44 12.37
CA CYS A 47 1.23 15.34 11.23
C CYS A 47 0.02 15.24 10.29
N LEU A 48 -0.51 14.03 10.13
CA LEU A 48 -1.72 13.81 9.35
C LEU A 48 -2.93 14.47 9.97
N ASP A 49 -3.13 14.29 11.27
CA ASP A 49 -4.21 14.95 11.97
C ASP A 49 -4.10 16.47 11.83
N ARG A 50 -2.92 17.06 12.02
CA ARG A 50 -2.72 18.50 11.87
C ARG A 50 -2.99 19.03 10.47
N ILE A 51 -2.45 18.38 9.43
CA ILE A 51 -2.53 18.86 8.04
C ILE A 51 -3.93 18.62 7.45
N PHE A 52 -4.53 17.46 7.74
CA PHE A 52 -5.80 17.03 7.18
C PHE A 52 -7.00 17.28 8.10
N SER A 53 -6.82 17.92 9.27
CA SER A 53 -7.92 18.32 10.18
C SER A 53 -8.90 19.29 9.52
N LEU A 54 -8.39 20.18 8.66
CA LEU A 54 -9.17 21.24 8.02
C LEU A 54 -9.88 20.77 6.74
N GLY A 55 -9.65 19.52 6.30
CA GLY A 55 -10.24 18.95 5.09
C GLY A 55 -9.23 18.27 4.17
N PRO A 56 -9.62 17.99 2.91
CA PRO A 56 -8.69 17.46 1.91
C PRO A 56 -7.55 18.47 1.66
N ALA A 57 -6.33 18.02 1.88
CA ALA A 57 -5.13 18.85 1.75
C ALA A 57 -4.16 18.21 0.73
N PRO A 58 -3.32 19.01 0.06
CA PRO A 58 -2.25 18.48 -0.78
C PRO A 58 -1.17 17.81 0.08
N CYS A 59 -0.68 16.67 -0.37
CA CYS A 59 0.46 15.99 0.22
C CYS A 59 1.68 16.92 0.16
N PRO A 60 2.43 17.11 1.26
CA PRO A 60 3.57 18.03 1.29
C PRO A 60 4.75 17.60 0.42
N GLU A 61 4.82 16.34 -0.01
CA GLU A 61 5.94 15.83 -0.82
C GLU A 61 5.67 15.89 -2.33
N CYS A 62 4.43 15.67 -2.76
CA CYS A 62 4.07 15.60 -4.18
C CYS A 62 2.92 16.52 -4.61
N GLY A 63 2.26 17.21 -3.68
CA GLY A 63 1.12 18.08 -3.97
C GLY A 63 -0.20 17.37 -4.29
N HIS A 64 -0.24 16.03 -4.28
CA HIS A 64 -1.47 15.29 -4.56
C HIS A 64 -2.51 15.50 -3.46
N VAL A 65 -3.76 15.82 -3.83
CA VAL A 65 -4.84 16.02 -2.86
C VAL A 65 -5.23 14.67 -2.25
N CYS A 66 -4.91 14.49 -0.97
CA CYS A 66 -5.20 13.27 -0.23
C CYS A 66 -6.28 13.55 0.83
N ARG A 67 -7.01 12.50 1.25
CA ARG A 67 -7.95 12.59 2.38
C ARG A 67 -7.48 11.74 3.54
N LYS A 68 -7.74 12.19 4.77
CA LYS A 68 -7.32 11.51 6.01
C LYS A 68 -7.69 10.02 6.06
N TYR A 69 -8.87 9.64 5.57
CA TYR A 69 -9.34 8.24 5.59
C TYR A 69 -8.62 7.33 4.58
N GLU A 70 -7.97 7.91 3.57
CA GLU A 70 -7.22 7.15 2.56
C GLU A 70 -5.83 6.76 3.04
N PHE A 71 -5.40 7.30 4.19
CA PHE A 71 -4.14 6.93 4.82
C PHE A 71 -4.28 5.57 5.51
N GLY A 72 -3.54 4.59 5.00
CA GLY A 72 -3.48 3.23 5.54
C GLY A 72 -2.23 3.01 6.38
N VAL A 73 -2.25 1.97 7.21
CA VAL A 73 -1.02 1.52 7.89
C VAL A 73 -0.10 0.86 6.88
N GLN A 74 1.21 1.10 6.99
CA GLN A 74 2.19 0.45 6.13
C GLN A 74 2.22 -1.06 6.40
N THR A 75 2.00 -1.84 5.36
CA THR A 75 1.97 -3.32 5.44
C THR A 75 3.23 -3.97 4.90
N PHE A 76 4.08 -3.22 4.21
CA PHE A 76 5.36 -3.67 3.68
C PHE A 76 6.40 -2.56 3.83
N GLN A 77 7.66 -2.90 4.12
CA GLN A 77 8.75 -1.92 4.23
C GLN A 77 8.91 -1.07 2.96
N ASP A 78 8.80 -1.71 1.79
CA ASP A 78 8.97 -1.09 0.49
C ASP A 78 7.62 -0.68 -0.11
N LEU A 79 7.47 0.61 -0.40
CA LEU A 79 6.26 1.20 -1.00
C LEU A 79 6.00 0.69 -2.42
N ARG A 80 7.03 0.24 -3.14
CA ARG A 80 6.88 -0.38 -4.46
C ARG A 80 6.17 -1.72 -4.35
N VAL A 81 6.49 -2.51 -3.31
CA VAL A 81 5.82 -3.78 -3.04
C VAL A 81 4.37 -3.52 -2.65
N GLU A 82 4.10 -2.51 -1.83
CA GLU A 82 2.72 -2.13 -1.48
C GLU A 82 1.91 -1.72 -2.72
N LYS A 83 2.51 -0.94 -3.63
CA LYS A 83 1.92 -0.59 -4.93
C LYS A 83 1.62 -1.81 -5.78
N GLU A 84 2.58 -2.71 -5.91
CA GLU A 84 2.43 -3.94 -6.70
C GLU A 84 1.32 -4.84 -6.12
N VAL A 85 1.23 -4.97 -4.80
CA VAL A 85 0.19 -5.76 -4.12
C VAL A 85 -1.19 -5.13 -4.31
N ASP A 86 -1.34 -3.81 -4.24
CA ASP A 86 -2.61 -3.15 -4.51
C ASP A 86 -3.05 -3.35 -5.97
N ILE A 87 -2.12 -3.19 -6.92
CA ILE A 87 -2.35 -3.44 -8.35
C ILE A 87 -2.75 -4.91 -8.57
N ARG A 88 -2.00 -5.87 -8.04
CA ARG A 88 -2.32 -7.31 -8.11
C ARG A 88 -3.69 -7.62 -7.54
N ARG A 89 -4.05 -7.04 -6.39
CA ARG A 89 -5.37 -7.24 -5.77
C ARG A 89 -6.48 -6.64 -6.64
N ARG A 90 -6.25 -5.49 -7.26
CA ARG A 90 -7.22 -4.82 -8.13
C ARG A 90 -7.43 -5.58 -9.44
N VAL A 91 -6.34 -5.95 -10.10
CA VAL A 91 -6.35 -6.75 -11.33
C VAL A 91 -6.98 -8.12 -11.04
N GLY A 92 -6.58 -8.83 -9.98
CA GLY A 92 -7.19 -10.12 -9.65
C GLY A 92 -8.69 -10.08 -9.33
N LYS A 93 -9.24 -8.92 -8.93
CA LYS A 93 -10.69 -8.73 -8.80
C LYS A 93 -11.39 -8.53 -10.15
N LEU A 94 -10.74 -7.86 -11.10
CA LEU A 94 -11.27 -7.60 -12.44
C LEU A 94 -11.11 -8.81 -13.36
N PHE A 95 -9.99 -9.53 -13.23
CA PHE A 95 -9.56 -10.67 -14.02
C PHE A 95 -9.79 -11.97 -13.25
N ASN A 96 -11.05 -12.24 -12.88
CA ASN A 96 -11.43 -13.39 -12.04
C ASN A 96 -11.82 -14.66 -12.82
N LYS A 97 -11.57 -14.70 -14.13
CA LYS A 97 -11.88 -15.88 -14.96
C LYS A 97 -11.12 -17.10 -14.46
N ARG A 98 -11.82 -18.22 -14.33
CA ARG A 98 -11.26 -19.50 -13.90
C ARG A 98 -10.96 -20.38 -15.10
N GLU A 99 -10.20 -21.44 -14.89
CA GLU A 99 -9.93 -22.44 -15.95
C GLU A 99 -11.23 -22.97 -16.60
N ASP A 100 -12.32 -23.07 -15.83
CA ASP A 100 -13.67 -23.47 -16.28
C ASP A 100 -14.33 -22.50 -17.27
N ASP A 101 -13.88 -21.23 -17.31
CA ASP A 101 -14.38 -20.23 -18.27
C ASP A 101 -13.72 -20.37 -19.66
N PHE A 102 -12.81 -21.32 -19.85
CA PHE A 102 -12.06 -21.52 -21.08
C PHE A 102 -12.21 -22.92 -21.66
N ASP A 103 -12.26 -22.98 -23.00
CA ASP A 103 -12.42 -24.23 -23.76
C ASP A 103 -11.14 -25.09 -23.78
N SER A 104 -9.99 -24.55 -23.36
CA SER A 104 -8.69 -25.22 -23.43
C SER A 104 -7.67 -24.65 -22.44
N LEU A 105 -6.84 -25.54 -21.87
CA LEU A 105 -5.69 -25.17 -21.01
C LEU A 105 -4.75 -24.16 -21.66
N LYS A 106 -4.56 -24.22 -22.99
CA LYS A 106 -3.73 -23.24 -23.72
C LYS A 106 -4.32 -21.84 -23.64
N ALA A 107 -5.64 -21.68 -23.77
CA ALA A 107 -6.30 -20.38 -23.72
C ALA A 107 -6.28 -19.79 -22.29
N TYR A 108 -6.38 -20.65 -21.28
CA TYR A 108 -6.23 -20.23 -19.88
C TYR A 108 -4.80 -19.75 -19.58
N ASN A 109 -3.76 -20.45 -20.06
CA ASN A 109 -2.37 -20.00 -19.89
C ASN A 109 -2.07 -18.69 -20.64
N ASP A 110 -2.60 -18.52 -21.85
CA ASP A 110 -2.48 -17.28 -22.64
C ASP A 110 -3.10 -16.09 -21.89
N TYR A 111 -4.30 -16.29 -21.33
CA TYR A 111 -4.96 -15.31 -20.47
C TYR A 111 -4.14 -14.96 -19.21
N LEU A 112 -3.52 -15.95 -18.56
CA LEU A 112 -2.65 -15.70 -17.40
C LEU A 112 -1.42 -14.87 -17.79
N GLU A 113 -0.81 -15.16 -18.95
CA GLU A 113 0.32 -14.40 -19.47
C GLU A 113 -0.08 -12.95 -19.80
N GLU A 114 -1.26 -12.73 -20.41
CA GLU A 114 -1.81 -11.40 -20.65
C GLU A 114 -2.05 -10.64 -19.33
N VAL A 115 -2.60 -11.31 -18.31
CA VAL A 115 -2.81 -10.73 -16.98
C VAL A 115 -1.47 -10.34 -16.33
N GLU A 116 -0.44 -11.19 -16.44
CA GLU A 116 0.90 -10.83 -15.98
C GLU A 116 1.48 -9.64 -16.77
N ALA A 117 1.33 -9.61 -18.09
CA ALA A 117 1.78 -8.48 -18.91
C ALA A 117 1.11 -7.16 -18.49
N ILE A 118 -0.17 -7.19 -18.12
CA ILE A 118 -0.91 -6.02 -17.60
C ILE A 118 -0.42 -5.61 -16.21
N LEU A 119 0.01 -6.56 -15.38
CA LEU A 119 0.55 -6.28 -14.04
C LEU A 119 1.95 -5.63 -14.07
N PHE A 120 2.76 -5.98 -15.08
CA PHE A 120 4.14 -5.53 -15.21
C PHE A 120 4.33 -4.24 -16.05
N ASN A 121 3.26 -3.66 -16.61
CA ASN A 121 3.27 -2.46 -17.46
C ASN A 121 2.71 -1.24 -16.71
#